data_AF-A0A9C6TJQ1-F1
#
_entry.id   AF-A0A9C6TJQ1-F1
#
_cell.length_a   1.000
_cell.length_b   1.000
_cell.length_c   1.000
_cell.angle_alpha   90.00
_cell.angle_beta   90.00
_cell.angle_gamma   90.00
#
_symmetry.space_group_name_H-M   'P 1'
#
loop_
_entity.id
_entity.type
_entity.pdbx_description
1 polymer ?
#
loop_
_entity_poly.entity_id
_entity_poly.type
_entity_poly.pdbx_seq_one_letter_code
_entity_poly.pdbx_strand_id
1 'polypeptide(L)'
;MMNIVMDTNRTKDNEKARLDLAELCKRPDLHLRHVGDNCWSKPKAAYTLTSEQQQDVYKWVQQLRFPDGYASNLARCVSLSQGRFIGMKSHDCHIFMQCLLPTAFRELPTNIWKPLTELSQFFKDLCSTTLKVHDLEVMEQNIPIIFCKLERIFPPGFFNVMEYLPIHLAYEARVCGPVQYRWMYPFERVIGAFKRTVKNRARVEGLICEAFLAKETSSFVSFYFEPHILSRRTRVGRNDDGRDTIKASLSIFNRPSRKVEKAKDHWLDERDKAAAHLHILLNESKVQNQCNEIVDPGLQSLSWGPSNKATSYPIYKVNGYTFHTLARAKGKKTDNTGVYVKGDAGNGESDWFGLLEDILEIEYTGDDSNRVVLFKCQWYDPSRPNGTRIHNDYKITEVNHSKRYRHYDPFIVAQKAKQVYFLPYPGNCKSLWNVVVNTKPRGRIETNHVHVDEDEDENDVAYQVDESNPSRISNTEPPISLKSPFGEDRIVELSIGSSSGANKNEYDDVADFDDDIDF
;
A
#
# COMPACT_ATOMS: atom_id res chain seq x y z
N MET A 1 5.37 -14.83 -12.07
CA MET A 1 6.51 -13.91 -11.85
C MET A 1 7.31 -14.19 -10.57
N MET A 2 6.75 -14.04 -9.37
CA MET A 2 7.51 -14.25 -8.11
C MET A 2 8.19 -15.63 -8.03
N ASN A 3 7.48 -16.70 -8.38
CA ASN A 3 8.04 -18.06 -8.42
C ASN A 3 9.22 -18.22 -9.39
N ILE A 4 9.29 -17.41 -10.45
CA ILE A 4 10.40 -17.41 -11.42
C ILE A 4 11.61 -16.69 -10.81
N VAL A 5 11.42 -15.47 -10.32
CA VAL A 5 12.50 -14.67 -9.71
C VAL A 5 13.10 -15.34 -8.48
N MET A 6 12.26 -16.01 -7.69
CA MET A 6 12.66 -16.79 -6.51
C MET A 6 13.09 -18.23 -6.83
N ASP A 7 13.12 -18.63 -8.12
CA ASP A 7 13.49 -19.97 -8.62
C ASP A 7 12.91 -21.13 -7.79
N THR A 8 11.61 -21.06 -7.52
CA THR A 8 10.91 -22.07 -6.71
C THR A 8 10.56 -23.31 -7.53
N ASN A 9 10.24 -24.43 -6.88
CA ASN A 9 9.82 -25.67 -7.56
C ASN A 9 8.60 -25.50 -8.50
N ARG A 10 7.76 -24.48 -8.27
CA ARG A 10 6.59 -24.15 -9.11
C ARG A 10 6.89 -23.05 -10.14
N THR A 11 8.16 -22.89 -10.51
CA THR A 11 8.58 -21.91 -11.52
C THR A 11 8.07 -22.29 -12.91
N LYS A 12 7.71 -21.27 -13.71
CA LYS A 12 7.44 -21.44 -15.15
C LYS A 12 8.73 -21.49 -15.98
N ASP A 13 9.88 -21.23 -15.36
CA ASP A 13 11.21 -21.48 -15.95
C ASP A 13 11.68 -22.92 -15.67
N ASN A 14 11.01 -23.88 -16.30
CA ASN A 14 11.30 -25.31 -16.21
C ASN A 14 12.11 -25.81 -17.41
N GLU A 15 12.52 -27.09 -17.39
CA GLU A 15 13.35 -27.68 -18.46
C GLU A 15 12.68 -27.62 -19.84
N LYS A 16 11.36 -27.85 -19.91
CA LYS A 16 10.59 -27.73 -21.16
C LYS A 16 10.67 -26.30 -21.70
N ALA A 17 10.45 -25.31 -20.83
CA ALA A 17 10.59 -23.90 -21.21
C ALA A 17 12.01 -23.55 -21.69
N ARG A 18 13.06 -24.23 -21.18
CA ARG A 18 14.44 -24.05 -21.67
C ARG A 18 14.70 -24.72 -23.02
N LEU A 19 14.05 -25.85 -23.31
CA LEU A 19 14.10 -26.48 -24.63
C LEU A 19 13.39 -25.60 -25.67
N ASP A 20 12.17 -25.15 -25.37
CA ASP A 20 11.42 -24.21 -26.22
C ASP A 20 12.22 -22.93 -26.45
N LEU A 21 12.89 -22.42 -25.42
CA LEU A 21 13.73 -21.25 -25.51
C LEU A 21 14.92 -21.47 -26.45
N ALA A 22 15.54 -22.65 -26.47
CA ALA A 22 16.63 -22.95 -27.40
C ALA A 22 16.17 -23.03 -28.88
N GLU A 23 14.92 -23.42 -29.11
CA GLU A 23 14.31 -23.47 -30.45
C GLU A 23 13.81 -22.10 -30.91
N LEU A 24 13.10 -21.38 -30.05
CA LEU A 24 12.37 -20.15 -30.40
C LEU A 24 13.19 -18.87 -30.17
N CYS A 25 14.16 -18.90 -29.26
CA CYS A 25 14.89 -17.71 -28.79
C CYS A 25 16.41 -17.89 -28.90
N LYS A 26 17.12 -16.86 -29.38
CA LYS A 26 18.59 -16.86 -29.41
C LYS A 26 19.17 -16.40 -28.07
N ARG A 27 19.03 -17.21 -27.01
CA ARG A 27 19.57 -16.93 -25.65
C ARG A 27 20.42 -18.10 -25.13
N PRO A 28 21.63 -18.30 -25.71
CA PRO A 28 22.46 -19.48 -25.45
C PRO A 28 22.93 -19.61 -23.99
N ASP A 29 22.97 -18.50 -23.26
CA ASP A 29 23.25 -18.45 -21.82
C ASP A 29 22.22 -19.21 -20.98
N LEU A 30 20.99 -19.37 -21.49
CA LEU A 30 19.88 -20.06 -20.84
C LEU A 30 19.66 -21.49 -21.35
N HIS A 31 20.35 -21.95 -22.39
CA HIS A 31 20.14 -23.30 -22.92
C HIS A 31 20.56 -24.37 -21.90
N LEU A 32 19.87 -25.51 -21.88
CA LEU A 32 20.28 -26.66 -21.07
C LEU A 32 21.70 -27.10 -21.49
N ARG A 33 22.55 -27.39 -20.50
CA ARG A 33 23.94 -27.80 -20.73
C ARG A 33 24.12 -29.27 -20.36
N HIS A 34 24.78 -30.02 -21.24
CA HIS A 34 25.14 -31.40 -20.98
C HIS A 34 26.32 -31.45 -20.00
N VAL A 35 26.16 -32.18 -18.88
CA VAL A 35 27.19 -32.30 -17.81
C VAL A 35 27.82 -33.69 -17.78
N GLY A 36 27.24 -34.67 -18.49
CA GLY A 36 27.71 -36.05 -18.63
C GLY A 36 26.63 -36.91 -19.28
N ASP A 37 26.89 -38.21 -19.49
CA ASP A 37 25.96 -39.11 -20.20
C ASP A 37 24.51 -39.00 -19.65
N ASN A 38 23.60 -38.53 -20.51
CA ASN A 38 22.18 -38.27 -20.22
C ASN A 38 21.87 -37.30 -19.06
N CYS A 39 22.84 -36.54 -18.57
CA CYS A 39 22.65 -35.57 -17.49
C CYS A 39 22.64 -34.13 -18.02
N TRP A 40 21.47 -33.50 -17.97
CA TRP A 40 21.26 -32.11 -18.34
C TRP A 40 21.26 -31.22 -17.10
N SER A 41 21.85 -30.03 -17.22
CA SER A 41 21.81 -29.01 -16.19
C SER A 41 21.12 -27.75 -16.70
N LYS A 42 20.22 -27.20 -15.88
CA LYS A 42 19.58 -25.90 -16.12
C LYS A 42 20.50 -24.79 -15.62
N PRO A 43 21.17 -24.01 -16.49
CA PRO A 43 21.99 -22.90 -16.02
C PRO A 43 21.10 -21.84 -15.36
N LYS A 44 21.63 -21.25 -14.29
CA LYS A 44 20.92 -20.23 -13.54
C LYS A 44 20.73 -18.97 -14.39
N ALA A 45 19.50 -18.46 -14.45
CA ALA A 45 19.19 -17.27 -15.22
C ALA A 45 19.53 -15.97 -14.46
N ALA A 46 19.86 -14.91 -15.20
CA ALA A 46 20.16 -13.60 -14.63
C ALA A 46 18.97 -12.96 -13.89
N TYR A 47 17.74 -13.40 -14.18
CA TYR A 47 16.51 -12.92 -13.54
C TYR A 47 16.16 -13.69 -12.25
N THR A 48 17.01 -14.61 -11.78
CA THR A 48 16.78 -15.33 -10.52
C THR A 48 17.74 -14.90 -9.42
N LEU A 49 17.20 -14.74 -8.22
CA LEU A 49 17.98 -14.40 -7.03
C LEU A 49 18.89 -15.56 -6.59
N THR A 50 20.02 -15.27 -5.93
CA THR A 50 20.80 -16.30 -5.21
C THR A 50 20.07 -16.84 -4.00
N SER A 51 20.44 -18.04 -3.55
CA SER A 51 19.83 -18.65 -2.37
C SER A 51 19.98 -17.76 -1.13
N GLU A 52 21.09 -17.03 -1.02
CA GLU A 52 21.29 -16.02 0.03
C GLU A 52 20.29 -14.86 -0.10
N GLN A 53 20.17 -14.28 -1.30
CA GLN A 53 19.23 -13.18 -1.58
C GLN A 53 17.77 -13.61 -1.39
N GLN A 54 17.42 -14.85 -1.76
CA GLN A 54 16.09 -15.41 -1.51
C GLN A 54 15.80 -15.49 -0.01
N GLN A 55 16.77 -15.96 0.79
CA GLN A 55 16.64 -16.01 2.25
C GLN A 55 16.49 -14.62 2.86
N ASP A 56 17.19 -13.62 2.32
CA ASP A 56 17.04 -12.23 2.74
C ASP A 56 15.65 -11.70 2.43
N VAL A 57 15.07 -12.01 1.27
CA VAL A 57 13.68 -11.67 0.94
C VAL A 57 12.69 -12.36 1.89
N TYR A 58 12.88 -13.65 2.20
CA TYR A 58 11.99 -14.36 3.13
C TYR A 58 12.04 -13.80 4.55
N LYS A 59 13.25 -13.55 5.08
CA LYS A 59 13.44 -12.90 6.39
C LYS A 59 12.87 -11.48 6.40
N TRP A 60 13.07 -10.74 5.33
CA TRP A 60 12.53 -9.40 5.16
C TRP A 60 11.01 -9.40 5.24
N VAL A 61 10.30 -10.24 4.47
CA VAL A 61 8.83 -10.35 4.54
C VAL A 61 8.36 -10.73 5.94
N GLN A 62 9.10 -11.58 6.66
CA GLN A 62 8.77 -11.97 8.04
C GLN A 62 8.85 -10.81 9.04
N GLN A 63 9.68 -9.81 8.76
CA GLN A 63 9.91 -8.65 9.62
C GLN A 63 9.01 -7.46 9.27
N LEU A 64 8.31 -7.50 8.12
CA LEU A 64 7.43 -6.43 7.70
C LEU A 64 6.29 -6.22 8.69
N ARG A 65 6.09 -4.95 9.05
CA ARG A 65 4.96 -4.48 9.85
C ARG A 65 4.27 -3.39 9.08
N PHE A 66 2.96 -3.53 8.96
CA PHE A 66 2.11 -2.58 8.26
C PHE A 66 1.22 -1.85 9.26
N PRO A 67 0.72 -0.65 8.91
CA PRO A 67 -0.34 0.01 9.65
C PRO A 67 -1.54 -0.92 9.84
N ASP A 68 -2.23 -0.75 10.95
CA ASP A 68 -3.42 -1.54 11.24
C ASP A 68 -4.44 -1.49 10.08
N GLY A 69 -4.94 -2.68 9.73
CA GLY A 69 -5.83 -2.90 8.60
C GLY A 69 -5.16 -2.93 7.21
N TYR A 70 -3.94 -2.41 7.02
CA TYR A 70 -3.33 -2.22 5.70
C TYR A 70 -3.09 -3.54 4.93
N ALA A 71 -2.42 -4.51 5.55
CA ALA A 71 -2.15 -5.84 5.00
C ALA A 71 -2.47 -6.92 6.03
N SER A 72 -2.59 -8.18 5.59
CA SER A 72 -2.54 -9.29 6.55
C SER A 72 -1.12 -9.42 7.14
N ASN A 73 -0.97 -10.24 8.18
CA ASN A 73 0.34 -10.52 8.76
C ASN A 73 1.15 -11.42 7.81
N LEU A 74 1.89 -10.79 6.88
CA LEU A 74 2.69 -11.48 5.85
C LEU A 74 3.76 -12.42 6.42
N ALA A 75 4.16 -12.26 7.68
CA ALA A 75 5.07 -13.20 8.34
C ALA A 75 4.49 -14.62 8.42
N ARG A 76 3.15 -14.77 8.42
CA ARG A 76 2.48 -16.07 8.36
C ARG A 76 2.55 -16.70 6.96
N CYS A 77 2.86 -15.89 5.95
CA CYS A 77 2.91 -16.33 4.56
C CYS A 77 4.28 -16.81 4.12
N VAL A 78 5.24 -16.97 5.04
CA VAL A 78 6.62 -17.36 4.73
C VAL A 78 7.03 -18.55 5.58
N SER A 79 7.57 -19.58 4.95
CA SER A 79 8.27 -20.66 5.63
C SER A 79 9.77 -20.54 5.36
N LEU A 80 10.53 -20.20 6.40
CA LEU A 80 12.00 -20.13 6.32
C LEU A 80 12.64 -21.50 6.15
N SER A 81 12.09 -22.54 6.80
CA SER A 81 12.61 -23.91 6.69
C SER A 81 12.43 -24.50 5.30
N GLN A 82 11.31 -24.19 4.64
CA GLN A 82 11.02 -24.66 3.29
C GLN A 82 11.45 -23.67 2.19
N GLY A 83 11.90 -22.46 2.57
CA GLY A 83 12.31 -21.41 1.63
C GLY A 83 11.23 -21.07 0.61
N ARG A 84 9.98 -20.87 1.06
CA ARG A 84 8.85 -20.56 0.16
C ARG A 84 7.77 -19.71 0.82
N PHE A 85 6.96 -19.08 -0.03
CA PHE A 85 5.71 -18.46 0.38
C PHE A 85 4.59 -19.50 0.52
N ILE A 86 3.71 -19.32 1.50
CA ILE A 86 2.59 -20.22 1.82
C ILE A 86 1.32 -19.40 2.06
N GLY A 87 0.21 -19.77 1.44
CA GLY A 87 -1.12 -19.26 1.80
C GLY A 87 -1.28 -17.74 1.72
N MET A 88 -0.57 -17.07 0.80
CA MET A 88 -0.85 -15.66 0.49
C MET A 88 -2.24 -15.56 -0.12
N LYS A 89 -3.05 -14.66 0.42
CA LYS A 89 -4.38 -14.35 -0.13
C LYS A 89 -4.27 -13.34 -1.26
N SER A 90 -5.31 -13.26 -2.08
CA SER A 90 -5.39 -12.38 -3.25
C SER A 90 -5.05 -10.91 -2.90
N HIS A 91 -5.58 -10.40 -1.79
CA HIS A 91 -5.27 -9.05 -1.28
C HIS A 91 -3.77 -8.85 -0.96
N ASP A 92 -3.14 -9.83 -0.31
CA ASP A 92 -1.73 -9.75 0.05
C ASP A 92 -0.84 -9.81 -1.20
N CYS A 93 -1.23 -10.60 -2.21
CA CYS A 93 -0.59 -10.62 -3.52
C CYS A 93 -0.68 -9.27 -4.22
N HIS A 94 -1.81 -8.56 -4.12
CA HIS A 94 -1.94 -7.21 -4.70
C HIS A 94 -1.08 -6.18 -3.98
N ILE A 95 -0.98 -6.22 -2.65
CA ILE A 95 -0.04 -5.36 -1.92
C ILE A 95 1.39 -5.65 -2.37
N PHE A 96 1.73 -6.92 -2.56
CA PHE A 96 3.04 -7.29 -3.05
C PHE A 96 3.29 -6.70 -4.44
N MET A 97 2.34 -6.88 -5.35
CA MET A 97 2.41 -6.41 -6.73
C MET A 97 2.48 -4.88 -6.85
N GLN A 98 1.67 -4.15 -6.08
CA GLN A 98 1.54 -2.68 -6.17
C GLN A 98 2.63 -1.93 -5.39
N CYS A 99 3.19 -2.54 -4.33
CA CYS A 99 4.03 -1.79 -3.38
C CYS A 99 5.35 -2.49 -3.04
N LEU A 100 5.34 -3.80 -2.85
CA LEU A 100 6.52 -4.51 -2.33
C LEU A 100 7.48 -4.95 -3.44
N LEU A 101 6.97 -5.22 -4.64
CA LEU A 101 7.73 -5.76 -5.78
C LEU A 101 9.03 -4.99 -6.09
N PRO A 102 9.02 -3.63 -6.18
CA PRO A 102 10.23 -2.87 -6.49
C PRO A 102 11.28 -2.94 -5.38
N THR A 103 10.83 -3.07 -4.13
CA THR A 103 11.71 -3.11 -2.96
C THR A 103 12.26 -4.53 -2.75
N ALA A 104 11.40 -5.54 -2.87
CA ALA A 104 11.73 -6.95 -2.71
C ALA A 104 12.82 -7.41 -3.69
N PHE A 105 12.77 -6.94 -4.93
CA PHE A 105 13.66 -7.41 -6.00
C PHE A 105 14.71 -6.39 -6.41
N ARG A 106 15.03 -5.43 -5.53
CA ARG A 106 15.99 -4.36 -5.81
C ARG A 106 17.40 -4.86 -6.15
N GLU A 107 17.79 -6.03 -5.64
CA GLU A 107 19.11 -6.61 -5.91
C GLU A 107 19.25 -7.24 -7.30
N LEU A 108 18.16 -7.37 -8.06
CA LEU A 108 18.24 -7.82 -9.44
C LEU A 108 19.00 -6.80 -10.32
N PRO A 109 19.63 -7.26 -11.42
CA PRO A 109 20.20 -6.37 -12.43
C PRO A 109 19.21 -5.30 -12.87
N THR A 110 19.71 -4.07 -13.10
CA THR A 110 18.86 -2.90 -13.36
C THR A 110 17.93 -3.10 -14.57
N ASN A 111 18.42 -3.75 -15.63
CA ASN A 111 17.62 -4.09 -16.83
C ASN A 111 16.47 -5.06 -16.55
N ILE A 112 16.49 -5.78 -15.42
CA ILE A 112 15.44 -6.72 -14.99
C ILE A 112 14.54 -6.06 -13.94
N TRP A 113 15.14 -5.34 -13.00
CA TRP A 113 14.42 -4.62 -11.96
C TRP A 113 13.51 -3.51 -12.51
N LYS A 114 13.94 -2.81 -13.56
CA LYS A 114 13.19 -1.71 -14.17
C LYS A 114 11.81 -2.15 -14.71
N PRO A 115 11.68 -3.16 -15.60
CA PRO A 115 10.36 -3.62 -16.06
C PRO A 115 9.46 -4.14 -14.93
N LEU A 116 10.03 -4.78 -13.90
CA LEU A 116 9.27 -5.21 -12.72
C LEU A 116 8.71 -4.00 -11.94
N THR A 117 9.51 -2.94 -11.82
CA THR A 117 9.11 -1.70 -11.17
C THR A 117 8.05 -0.96 -11.98
N GLU A 118 8.19 -0.91 -13.31
CA GLU A 118 7.19 -0.35 -14.23
C GLU A 118 5.85 -1.09 -14.12
N LEU A 119 5.88 -2.43 -14.08
CA LEU A 119 4.66 -3.23 -13.88
C LEU A 119 4.02 -2.96 -12.52
N SER A 120 4.82 -2.89 -11.46
CA SER A 120 4.33 -2.55 -10.12
C SER A 120 3.66 -1.18 -10.08
N GLN A 121 4.27 -0.20 -10.74
CA GLN A 121 3.74 1.16 -10.86
C GLN A 121 2.45 1.18 -11.67
N PHE A 122 2.36 0.44 -12.78
CA PHE A 122 1.12 0.30 -13.55
C PHE A 122 -0.05 -0.17 -12.67
N PHE A 123 0.15 -1.24 -11.88
CA PHE A 123 -0.89 -1.71 -10.98
C PHE A 123 -1.19 -0.73 -9.85
N LYS A 124 -0.17 -0.05 -9.32
CA LYS A 124 -0.35 0.98 -8.31
C LYS A 124 -1.21 2.13 -8.82
N ASP A 125 -0.97 2.56 -10.06
CA ASP A 125 -1.68 3.66 -10.71
C ASP A 125 -3.12 3.25 -11.06
N LEU A 126 -3.30 2.05 -11.61
CA LEU A 126 -4.61 1.47 -11.92
C LEU A 126 -5.51 1.36 -10.68
N CYS A 127 -4.90 1.06 -9.54
CA CYS A 127 -5.57 0.89 -8.27
C CYS A 127 -5.69 2.21 -7.48
N SER A 128 -5.52 3.37 -8.13
CA SER A 128 -5.76 4.65 -7.49
C SER A 128 -7.26 4.88 -7.21
N THR A 129 -7.56 5.67 -6.17
CA THR A 129 -8.95 6.11 -5.88
C THR A 129 -9.49 7.01 -6.99
N THR A 130 -8.60 7.85 -7.53
CA THR A 130 -8.97 8.86 -8.51
C THR A 130 -8.24 8.54 -9.80
N LEU A 131 -9.02 8.18 -10.83
CA LEU A 131 -8.48 7.88 -12.15
C LEU A 131 -8.81 9.03 -13.10
N LYS A 132 -7.79 9.64 -13.69
CA LYS A 132 -7.97 10.62 -14.77
C LYS A 132 -7.97 9.88 -16.10
N VAL A 133 -8.85 10.28 -17.01
CA VAL A 133 -8.96 9.65 -18.34
C VAL A 133 -7.64 9.72 -19.11
N HIS A 134 -6.96 10.88 -19.06
CA HIS A 134 -5.66 11.06 -19.70
C HIS A 134 -4.59 10.10 -19.17
N ASP A 135 -4.57 9.87 -17.85
CA ASP A 135 -3.62 8.96 -17.20
C ASP A 135 -3.86 7.52 -17.66
N LEU A 136 -5.13 7.11 -17.79
CA LEU A 136 -5.51 5.79 -18.30
C LEU A 136 -5.11 5.59 -19.78
N GLU A 137 -5.20 6.62 -20.61
CA GLU A 137 -4.72 6.57 -22.01
C GLU A 137 -3.20 6.36 -22.08
N VAL A 138 -2.43 7.03 -21.22
CA VAL A 138 -0.98 6.83 -21.11
C VAL A 138 -0.68 5.42 -20.63
N MET A 139 -1.44 4.90 -19.66
CA MET A 139 -1.29 3.53 -19.17
C MET A 139 -1.59 2.47 -20.24
N GLU A 140 -2.63 2.68 -21.05
CA GLU A 140 -3.00 1.81 -22.18
C GLU A 140 -1.86 1.73 -23.23
N GLN A 141 -1.13 2.82 -23.44
CA GLN A 141 0.06 2.84 -24.32
C GLN A 141 1.30 2.22 -23.66
N ASN A 142 1.45 2.38 -22.35
CA ASN A 142 2.62 1.91 -21.62
C ASN A 142 2.60 0.39 -21.41
N ILE A 143 1.44 -0.21 -21.12
CA ILE A 143 1.38 -1.62 -20.69
C ILE A 143 1.89 -2.61 -21.75
N PRO A 144 1.63 -2.48 -23.07
CA PRO A 144 2.22 -3.37 -24.06
C PRO A 144 3.75 -3.27 -24.09
N ILE A 145 4.30 -2.06 -23.91
CA ILE A 145 5.75 -1.83 -23.86
C ILE A 145 6.36 -2.53 -22.64
N ILE A 146 5.72 -2.44 -21.48
CA ILE A 146 6.16 -3.15 -20.27
C ILE A 146 6.20 -4.67 -20.52
N PHE A 147 5.16 -5.21 -21.15
CA PHE A 147 5.10 -6.64 -21.51
C PHE A 147 6.20 -7.04 -22.49
N CYS A 148 6.42 -6.27 -23.55
CA CYS A 148 7.53 -6.53 -24.47
C CYS A 148 8.90 -6.52 -23.75
N LYS A 149 9.11 -5.62 -22.77
CA LYS A 149 10.34 -5.63 -21.96
C LYS A 149 10.44 -6.90 -21.10
N LEU A 150 9.34 -7.34 -20.50
CA LEU A 150 9.29 -8.56 -19.69
C LEU A 150 9.50 -9.83 -20.54
N GLU A 151 8.93 -9.91 -21.73
CA GLU A 151 9.11 -11.02 -22.70
C GLU A 151 10.56 -11.17 -23.15
N ARG A 152 11.29 -10.06 -23.26
CA ARG A 152 12.73 -10.08 -23.54
C ARG A 152 13.57 -10.70 -22.41
N ILE A 153 13.03 -10.78 -21.20
CA ILE A 153 13.71 -11.27 -20.01
C ILE A 153 13.30 -12.70 -19.69
N PHE A 154 11.99 -12.94 -19.54
CA PHE A 154 11.45 -14.22 -19.08
C PHE A 154 11.26 -15.22 -20.24
N PRO A 155 11.08 -16.53 -19.92
CA PRO A 155 10.79 -17.54 -20.94
C PRO A 155 9.44 -17.31 -21.62
N PRO A 156 9.28 -17.62 -22.92
CA PRO A 156 8.01 -17.45 -23.63
C PRO A 156 6.83 -18.19 -22.98
N GLY A 157 7.05 -19.40 -22.46
CA GLY A 157 6.02 -20.20 -21.78
C GLY A 157 5.48 -19.58 -20.49
N PHE A 158 6.08 -18.49 -19.98
CA PHE A 158 5.50 -17.71 -18.89
C PHE A 158 4.30 -16.86 -19.35
N PHE A 159 4.31 -16.37 -20.58
CA PHE A 159 3.31 -15.43 -21.09
C PHE A 159 2.17 -16.16 -21.79
N ASN A 160 1.25 -16.75 -21.02
CA ASN A 160 0.00 -17.25 -21.59
C ASN A 160 -1.08 -16.14 -21.57
N VAL A 161 -2.29 -16.47 -22.03
CA VAL A 161 -3.41 -15.53 -22.14
C VAL A 161 -3.68 -14.80 -20.82
N MET A 162 -3.53 -15.48 -19.67
CA MET A 162 -3.77 -14.90 -18.35
C MET A 162 -2.74 -13.82 -18.00
N GLU A 163 -1.46 -14.02 -18.30
CA GLU A 163 -0.44 -13.01 -18.07
C GLU A 163 -0.66 -11.77 -18.93
N TYR A 164 -1.25 -11.88 -20.12
CA TYR A 164 -1.54 -10.73 -20.99
C TYR A 164 -2.79 -9.92 -20.62
N LEU A 165 -3.67 -10.43 -19.74
CA LEU A 165 -4.88 -9.70 -19.32
C LEU A 165 -4.65 -8.24 -18.87
N PRO A 166 -3.53 -7.86 -18.21
CA PRO A 166 -3.27 -6.49 -17.81
C PRO A 166 -3.31 -5.46 -18.94
N ILE A 167 -3.10 -5.86 -20.20
CA ILE A 167 -3.19 -4.94 -21.34
C ILE A 167 -4.58 -4.34 -21.51
N HIS A 168 -5.62 -5.04 -21.05
CA HIS A 168 -7.00 -4.60 -21.15
C HIS A 168 -7.47 -3.76 -19.95
N LEU A 169 -6.76 -3.83 -18.83
CA LEU A 169 -7.25 -3.26 -17.57
C LEU A 169 -7.37 -1.73 -17.59
N ALA A 170 -6.47 -1.04 -18.29
CA ALA A 170 -6.52 0.42 -18.42
C ALA A 170 -7.77 0.85 -19.23
N TYR A 171 -8.03 0.17 -20.34
CA TYR A 171 -9.24 0.37 -21.15
C TYR A 171 -10.50 0.06 -20.33
N GLU A 172 -10.51 -1.06 -19.62
CA GLU A 172 -11.65 -1.47 -18.79
C GLU A 172 -11.92 -0.45 -17.67
N ALA A 173 -10.88 0.12 -17.04
CA ALA A 173 -11.02 1.19 -16.07
C ALA A 173 -11.57 2.49 -16.68
N ARG A 174 -11.26 2.79 -17.95
CA ARG A 174 -11.81 3.94 -18.65
C ARG A 174 -13.31 3.80 -18.93
N VAL A 175 -13.77 2.59 -19.24
CA VAL A 175 -15.19 2.30 -19.53
C VAL A 175 -16.01 2.11 -18.26
N CYS A 176 -15.50 1.32 -17.31
CA CYS A 176 -16.25 0.85 -16.15
C CYS A 176 -15.94 1.62 -14.86
N GLY A 177 -15.03 2.61 -14.91
CA GLY A 177 -14.59 3.37 -13.74
C GLY A 177 -13.61 2.62 -12.83
N PRO A 178 -13.41 3.09 -11.58
CA PRO A 178 -12.41 2.56 -10.66
C PRO A 178 -12.49 1.04 -10.43
N VAL A 179 -11.33 0.39 -10.39
CA VAL A 179 -11.22 -1.08 -10.30
C VAL A 179 -11.77 -1.67 -8.99
N GLN A 180 -11.86 -0.89 -7.91
CA GLN A 180 -12.29 -1.38 -6.59
C GLN A 180 -13.66 -2.05 -6.57
N TYR A 181 -14.59 -1.58 -7.39
CA TYR A 181 -15.95 -2.14 -7.46
C TYR A 181 -16.00 -3.46 -8.25
N ARG A 182 -14.93 -3.78 -8.97
CA ARG A 182 -14.79 -4.97 -9.83
C ARG A 182 -13.80 -5.98 -9.27
N TRP A 183 -13.19 -5.69 -8.12
CA TRP A 183 -12.32 -6.65 -7.45
C TRP A 183 -13.11 -7.81 -6.87
N MET A 184 -12.49 -8.98 -6.81
CA MET A 184 -13.07 -10.14 -6.15
C MET A 184 -13.10 -10.01 -4.62
N TYR A 185 -12.31 -9.12 -4.00
CA TYR A 185 -12.13 -9.10 -2.54
C TYR A 185 -13.38 -8.76 -1.74
N PRO A 186 -14.20 -7.77 -2.13
CA PRO A 186 -15.47 -7.51 -1.45
C PRO A 186 -16.33 -8.79 -1.44
N PHE A 187 -16.44 -9.48 -2.57
CA PHE A 187 -17.21 -10.72 -2.70
C PHE A 187 -16.60 -11.86 -1.87
N GLU A 188 -15.28 -12.10 -1.96
CA GLU A 188 -14.58 -13.09 -1.14
C GLU A 188 -14.76 -12.84 0.37
N ARG A 189 -14.75 -11.57 0.81
CA ARG A 189 -14.98 -11.19 2.21
C ARG A 189 -16.42 -11.47 2.65
N VAL A 190 -17.40 -11.14 1.82
CA VAL A 190 -18.81 -11.43 2.08
C VAL A 190 -19.04 -12.94 2.18
N ILE A 191 -18.51 -13.72 1.23
CA ILE A 191 -18.53 -15.19 1.28
C ILE A 191 -17.85 -15.69 2.56
N GLY A 192 -16.72 -15.09 2.95
CA GLY A 192 -16.04 -15.39 4.21
C GLY A 192 -16.90 -15.10 5.45
N ALA A 193 -17.75 -14.08 5.42
CA ALA A 193 -18.71 -13.81 6.49
C ALA A 193 -19.80 -14.88 6.56
N PHE A 194 -20.36 -15.30 5.42
CA PHE A 194 -21.34 -16.39 5.36
C PHE A 194 -20.74 -17.72 5.82
N LYS A 195 -19.50 -18.03 5.44
CA LYS A 195 -18.82 -19.24 5.92
C LYS A 195 -18.72 -19.29 7.45
N ARG A 196 -18.64 -18.15 8.14
CA ARG A 196 -18.60 -18.09 9.61
C ARG A 196 -19.95 -18.30 10.29
N THR A 197 -21.07 -18.10 9.59
CA THR A 197 -22.42 -18.35 10.15
C THR A 197 -22.79 -19.84 10.06
N VAL A 198 -22.17 -20.58 9.13
CA VAL A 198 -22.41 -22.01 8.93
C VAL A 198 -21.75 -22.84 10.05
N LYS A 199 -22.54 -23.21 11.05
CA LYS A 199 -22.15 -24.16 12.12
C LYS A 199 -22.38 -25.63 11.75
N ASN A 200 -23.35 -25.91 10.88
CA ASN A 200 -23.68 -27.25 10.39
C ASN A 200 -23.69 -27.28 8.86
N ARG A 201 -22.79 -28.05 8.26
CA ARG A 201 -22.66 -28.17 6.81
C ARG A 201 -23.83 -28.89 6.13
N ALA A 202 -24.67 -29.62 6.87
CA ALA A 202 -25.85 -30.28 6.31
C ALA A 202 -27.02 -29.32 6.03
N ARG A 203 -26.98 -28.10 6.56
CA ARG A 203 -28.05 -27.08 6.48
C ARG A 203 -27.47 -25.68 6.30
N VAL A 204 -26.64 -25.50 5.28
CA VAL A 204 -25.93 -24.24 5.01
C VAL A 204 -26.89 -23.05 4.86
N GLU A 205 -27.88 -23.16 3.98
CA GLU A 205 -28.82 -22.09 3.66
C GLU A 205 -29.66 -21.67 4.88
N GLY A 206 -30.19 -22.65 5.63
CA GLY A 206 -31.00 -22.40 6.82
C GLY A 206 -30.23 -21.65 7.90
N LEU A 207 -28.95 -21.97 8.11
CA LEU A 207 -28.11 -21.29 9.09
C LEU A 207 -27.70 -19.88 8.66
N ILE A 208 -27.48 -19.67 7.35
CA ILE A 208 -27.25 -18.33 6.82
C ILE A 208 -28.50 -17.48 7.04
N CYS A 209 -29.68 -18.00 6.69
CA CYS A 209 -30.96 -17.32 6.89
C CYS A 209 -31.21 -16.98 8.38
N GLU A 210 -31.01 -17.93 9.29
CA GLU A 210 -31.16 -17.71 10.73
C GLU A 210 -30.21 -16.61 11.24
N ALA A 211 -28.95 -16.63 10.83
CA ALA A 211 -27.98 -15.61 11.21
C ALA A 211 -28.34 -14.22 10.67
N PHE A 212 -28.88 -14.15 9.44
CA PHE A 212 -29.39 -12.91 8.87
C PHE A 212 -30.61 -12.38 9.63
N LEU A 213 -31.58 -13.23 9.94
CA LEU A 213 -32.75 -12.84 10.75
C LEU A 213 -32.34 -12.30 12.12
N ALA A 214 -31.36 -12.96 12.78
CA ALA A 214 -30.81 -12.46 14.04
C ALA A 214 -30.10 -11.10 13.87
N LYS A 215 -29.34 -10.92 12.78
CA LYS A 215 -28.66 -9.64 12.44
C LYS A 215 -29.67 -8.52 12.22
N GLU A 216 -30.72 -8.75 11.43
CA GLU A 216 -31.76 -7.78 11.12
C GLU A 216 -32.59 -7.44 12.36
N THR A 217 -33.04 -8.44 13.11
CA THR A 217 -33.80 -8.23 14.35
C THR A 217 -32.99 -7.41 15.35
N SER A 218 -31.70 -7.72 15.54
CA SER A 218 -30.81 -6.93 16.39
C SER A 218 -30.65 -5.49 15.91
N SER A 219 -30.59 -5.28 14.59
CA SER A 219 -30.48 -3.96 13.98
C SER A 219 -31.77 -3.16 14.16
N PHE A 220 -32.95 -3.78 13.96
CA PHE A 220 -34.25 -3.17 14.18
C PHE A 220 -34.44 -2.78 15.66
N VAL A 221 -34.14 -3.67 16.60
CA VAL A 221 -34.23 -3.38 18.04
C VAL A 221 -33.30 -2.23 18.44
N SER A 222 -32.16 -2.06 17.74
CA SER A 222 -31.23 -0.96 18.03
C SER A 222 -31.81 0.43 17.84
N PHE A 223 -32.90 0.59 17.09
CA PHE A 223 -33.61 1.86 16.95
C PHE A 223 -34.31 2.31 18.22
N TYR A 224 -34.68 1.36 19.09
CA TYR A 224 -35.36 1.62 20.35
C TYR A 224 -34.41 1.80 21.53
N PHE A 225 -33.11 1.56 21.33
CA PHE A 225 -32.10 1.82 22.35
C PHE A 225 -31.77 3.30 22.45
N GLU A 226 -31.48 3.74 23.67
CA GLU A 226 -30.98 5.09 23.91
C GLU A 226 -29.65 5.33 23.16
N PRO A 227 -29.35 6.57 22.73
CA PRO A 227 -28.19 6.87 21.90
C PRO A 227 -26.84 6.43 22.48
N HIS A 228 -26.75 6.36 23.81
CA HIS A 228 -25.53 5.99 24.53
C HIS A 228 -25.28 4.47 24.57
N ILE A 229 -26.27 3.65 24.23
CA ILE A 229 -26.16 2.19 24.21
C ILE A 229 -25.44 1.78 22.93
N LEU A 230 -24.33 1.05 23.07
CA LEU A 230 -23.59 0.51 21.95
C LEU A 230 -24.38 -0.62 21.27
N SER A 231 -24.69 -0.42 20.00
CA SER A 231 -25.41 -1.33 19.13
C SER A 231 -24.72 -1.40 17.77
N ARG A 232 -25.15 -2.27 16.86
CA ARG A 232 -24.61 -2.28 15.48
C ARG A 232 -24.69 -0.90 14.81
N ARG A 233 -25.75 -0.13 15.07
CA ARG A 233 -25.99 1.21 14.51
C ARG A 233 -25.15 2.31 15.18
N THR A 234 -24.96 2.24 16.50
CA THR A 234 -24.24 3.26 17.28
C THR A 234 -22.76 2.90 17.50
N ARG A 235 -22.31 1.74 17.01
CA ARG A 235 -20.92 1.31 17.10
C ARG A 235 -20.08 2.17 16.17
N VAL A 236 -19.27 3.01 16.80
CA VAL A 236 -18.32 3.87 16.12
C VAL A 236 -17.26 3.05 15.36
N GLY A 237 -17.03 3.41 14.09
CA GLY A 237 -16.07 2.75 13.20
C GLY A 237 -14.64 2.67 13.76
N ARG A 238 -13.84 1.75 13.21
CA ARG A 238 -12.48 1.47 13.74
C ARG A 238 -11.55 2.68 13.71
N ASN A 239 -11.60 3.51 12.67
CA ASN A 239 -10.74 4.70 12.51
C ASN A 239 -11.50 6.02 12.63
N ASP A 240 -12.72 5.97 13.16
CA ASP A 240 -13.54 7.16 13.37
C ASP A 240 -12.86 8.13 14.36
N ASP A 241 -12.85 9.40 13.98
CA ASP A 241 -12.23 10.51 14.69
C ASP A 241 -13.21 11.27 15.58
N GLY A 242 -14.43 10.78 15.82
CA GLY A 242 -15.40 11.43 16.70
C GLY A 242 -15.91 12.73 16.09
N ARG A 243 -17.06 12.67 15.41
CA ARG A 243 -17.64 13.79 14.63
C ARG A 243 -18.17 14.96 15.48
N ASP A 244 -18.10 14.89 16.81
CA ASP A 244 -18.64 15.93 17.69
C ASP A 244 -17.81 17.22 17.62
N THR A 245 -18.41 18.25 17.03
CA THR A 245 -17.81 19.56 16.83
C THR A 245 -18.04 20.39 18.08
N ILE A 246 -17.03 20.54 18.95
CA ILE A 246 -17.09 21.54 20.02
C ILE A 246 -16.95 22.91 19.37
N LYS A 247 -17.95 23.80 19.52
CA LYS A 247 -17.86 25.19 19.05
C LYS A 247 -16.79 25.95 19.85
N ALA A 248 -15.52 25.87 19.45
CA ALA A 248 -14.46 26.72 19.97
C ALA A 248 -14.32 28.02 19.16
N SER A 249 -13.79 29.09 19.76
CA SER A 249 -13.62 30.39 19.10
C SER A 249 -12.51 30.40 18.02
N LEU A 250 -11.52 29.52 18.16
CA LEU A 250 -10.40 29.36 17.22
C LEU A 250 -10.43 28.00 16.51
N SER A 251 -9.99 28.03 15.25
CA SER A 251 -9.91 26.84 14.40
C SER A 251 -8.89 25.81 14.93
N ILE A 252 -7.89 26.26 15.69
CA ILE A 252 -6.88 25.38 16.30
C ILE A 252 -7.41 24.62 17.52
N PHE A 253 -8.45 25.13 18.18
CA PHE A 253 -9.11 24.52 19.34
C PHE A 253 -10.31 23.65 18.95
N ASN A 254 -10.98 23.95 17.83
CA ASN A 254 -12.12 23.16 17.34
C ASN A 254 -11.68 22.11 16.31
N ARG A 255 -11.26 20.92 16.76
CA ARG A 255 -10.88 19.85 15.83
C ARG A 255 -11.34 18.47 16.29
N PRO A 256 -12.19 17.76 15.51
CA PRO A 256 -12.69 16.44 15.85
C PRO A 256 -11.51 15.46 15.98
N SER A 257 -11.52 14.68 17.05
CA SER A 257 -10.55 13.61 17.27
C SER A 257 -11.05 12.60 18.29
N ARG A 258 -10.63 11.34 18.13
CA ARG A 258 -10.95 10.28 19.09
C ARG A 258 -9.69 9.79 19.79
N LYS A 259 -9.69 9.96 21.11
CA LYS A 259 -8.66 9.48 22.03
C LYS A 259 -8.96 8.04 22.42
N VAL A 260 -7.94 7.17 22.41
CA VAL A 260 -8.12 5.74 22.72
C VAL A 260 -7.10 5.32 23.78
N GLU A 261 -7.55 4.49 24.73
CA GLU A 261 -6.83 4.11 25.96
C GLU A 261 -6.73 5.22 27.02
N LYS A 262 -6.21 4.87 28.21
CA LYS A 262 -6.11 5.79 29.35
C LYS A 262 -5.06 6.88 29.09
N ALA A 263 -5.49 8.12 29.22
CA ALA A 263 -4.64 9.30 29.30
C ALA A 263 -3.62 9.20 30.45
N LYS A 264 -2.45 9.83 30.26
CA LYS A 264 -1.45 9.99 31.31
C LYS A 264 -1.04 11.45 31.43
N ASP A 265 -0.82 11.90 32.66
CA ASP A 265 -0.26 13.22 32.91
C ASP A 265 1.18 13.30 32.37
N HIS A 266 1.47 14.39 31.66
CA HIS A 266 2.78 14.70 31.11
C HIS A 266 3.15 16.14 31.48
N TRP A 267 4.35 16.34 32.04
CA TRP A 267 4.84 17.67 32.38
C TRP A 267 5.82 18.13 31.31
N LEU A 268 5.48 19.24 30.63
CA LEU A 268 6.31 19.79 29.57
C LEU A 268 7.55 20.45 30.17
N ASP A 269 8.72 20.17 29.60
CA ASP A 269 9.90 20.97 29.88
C ASP A 269 9.78 22.36 29.21
N GLU A 270 10.61 23.33 29.63
CA GLU A 270 10.50 24.70 29.08
C GLU A 270 10.75 24.76 27.58
N ARG A 271 11.60 23.87 27.04
CA ARG A 271 11.93 23.85 25.62
C ARG A 271 10.76 23.32 24.80
N ASP A 272 10.16 22.21 25.23
CA ASP A 272 8.97 21.61 24.67
C ASP A 272 7.80 22.58 24.74
N LYS A 273 7.60 23.22 25.89
CA LYS A 273 6.56 24.23 26.07
C LYS A 273 6.72 25.39 25.09
N ALA A 274 7.93 25.95 24.99
CA ALA A 274 8.21 27.07 24.10
C ALA A 274 8.05 26.67 22.62
N ALA A 275 8.59 25.52 22.21
CA ALA A 275 8.49 25.04 20.82
C ALA A 275 7.05 24.69 20.44
N ALA A 276 6.31 24.01 21.31
CA ALA A 276 4.90 23.71 21.11
C ALA A 276 4.05 24.98 21.00
N HIS A 277 4.28 25.95 21.88
CA HIS A 277 3.55 27.21 21.85
C HIS A 277 3.84 28.02 20.58
N LEU A 278 5.12 28.15 20.20
CA LEU A 278 5.53 28.80 18.96
C LEU A 278 4.88 28.14 17.74
N HIS A 279 4.88 26.81 17.68
CA HIS A 279 4.24 26.07 16.59
C HIS A 279 2.74 26.37 16.50
N ILE A 280 2.03 26.40 17.64
CA ILE A 280 0.60 26.74 17.69
C ILE A 280 0.36 28.16 17.16
N LEU A 281 1.15 29.14 17.60
CA LEU A 281 1.02 30.53 17.13
C LEU A 281 1.25 30.67 15.63
N LEU A 282 2.26 29.99 15.07
CA LEU A 282 2.55 30.00 13.63
C LEU A 282 1.46 29.35 12.78
N ASN A 283 0.64 28.48 13.37
CA ASN A 283 -0.41 27.73 12.70
C ASN A 283 -1.82 28.33 12.86
N GLU A 284 -1.98 29.42 13.62
CA GLU A 284 -3.27 30.11 13.78
C GLU A 284 -3.35 31.37 12.91
N SER A 285 -4.24 31.32 11.91
CA SER A 285 -4.41 32.39 10.91
C SER A 285 -4.80 33.75 11.53
N LYS A 286 -5.58 33.74 12.62
CA LYS A 286 -5.96 34.99 13.29
C LYS A 286 -4.78 35.67 13.98
N VAL A 287 -3.75 34.94 14.41
CA VAL A 287 -2.55 35.56 15.01
C VAL A 287 -1.75 36.35 13.97
N GLN A 288 -1.83 35.97 12.69
CA GLN A 288 -1.09 36.59 11.60
C GLN A 288 -1.81 37.81 10.96
N ASN A 289 -3.07 38.08 11.33
CA ASN A 289 -3.84 39.16 10.75
C ASN A 289 -3.62 40.49 11.50
N GLN A 290 -3.06 41.48 10.79
CA GLN A 290 -2.76 42.82 11.32
C GLN A 290 -4.01 43.66 11.66
N CYS A 291 -5.19 43.26 11.17
CA CYS A 291 -6.46 43.99 11.37
C CYS A 291 -7.31 43.44 12.53
N ASN A 292 -6.77 42.55 13.37
CA ASN A 292 -7.54 41.96 14.45
C ASN A 292 -7.57 42.88 15.68
N GLU A 293 -8.73 43.49 15.93
CA GLU A 293 -9.05 44.06 17.24
C GLU A 293 -9.11 42.89 18.24
N ILE A 294 -8.15 42.81 19.18
CA ILE A 294 -7.95 41.67 20.09
C ILE A 294 -9.14 41.53 21.05
N VAL A 295 -10.24 40.93 20.58
CA VAL A 295 -11.48 40.73 21.34
C VAL A 295 -11.85 39.23 21.43
N ASP A 296 -11.20 38.36 20.66
CA ASP A 296 -11.44 36.91 20.68
C ASP A 296 -10.87 36.28 21.97
N PRO A 297 -11.70 35.63 22.80
CA PRO A 297 -11.25 34.98 24.04
C PRO A 297 -10.15 33.93 23.82
N GLY A 298 -10.16 33.25 22.67
CA GLY A 298 -9.15 32.26 22.33
C GLY A 298 -7.78 32.88 21.99
N LEU A 299 -7.76 34.08 21.38
CA LEU A 299 -6.52 34.83 21.17
C LEU A 299 -5.93 35.31 22.50
N GLN A 300 -6.78 35.72 23.44
CA GLN A 300 -6.35 36.06 24.80
C GLN A 300 -5.73 34.85 25.51
N SER A 301 -6.39 33.69 25.44
CA SER A 301 -5.85 32.43 25.97
C SER A 301 -4.50 32.06 25.37
N LEU A 302 -4.35 32.18 24.04
CA LEU A 302 -3.06 31.97 23.38
C LEU A 302 -1.99 32.94 23.89
N SER A 303 -2.32 34.22 24.11
CA SER A 303 -1.35 35.22 24.58
C SER A 303 -0.80 34.94 25.99
N TRP A 304 -1.58 34.28 26.84
CA TRP A 304 -1.17 33.86 28.18
C TRP A 304 -0.28 32.61 28.19
N GLY A 305 -0.23 31.90 27.06
CA GLY A 305 0.57 30.70 26.88
C GLY A 305 -0.07 29.43 27.47
N PRO A 306 0.50 28.26 27.16
CA PRO A 306 -0.06 26.98 27.55
C PRO A 306 0.23 26.64 29.02
N SER A 307 -0.58 25.73 29.56
CA SER A 307 -0.30 25.05 30.83
C SER A 307 1.01 24.27 30.78
N ASN A 308 1.69 24.14 31.93
CA ASN A 308 2.87 23.25 32.06
C ASN A 308 2.46 21.77 32.08
N LYS A 309 1.20 21.48 32.40
CA LYS A 309 0.64 20.14 32.41
C LYS A 309 -0.03 19.87 31.08
N ALA A 310 0.38 18.80 30.41
CA ALA A 310 -0.23 18.24 29.22
C ALA A 310 -0.78 16.85 29.50
N THR A 311 -1.67 16.38 28.64
CA THR A 311 -2.17 15.01 28.67
C THR A 311 -1.56 14.23 27.51
N SER A 312 -0.91 13.09 27.81
CA SER A 312 -0.33 12.21 26.78
C SER A 312 -1.22 11.03 26.46
N TYR A 313 -1.23 10.63 25.18
CA TYR A 313 -2.03 9.51 24.65
C TYR A 313 -1.16 8.50 23.89
N PRO A 314 -1.36 7.18 24.10
CA PRO A 314 -0.63 6.15 23.34
C PRO A 314 -1.19 5.93 21.92
N ILE A 315 -2.48 6.26 21.71
CA ILE A 315 -3.23 6.06 20.47
C ILE A 315 -4.09 7.29 20.22
N TYR A 316 -4.07 7.79 18.99
CA TYR A 316 -4.89 8.93 18.59
C TYR A 316 -5.45 8.73 17.18
N LYS A 317 -6.73 9.03 17.00
CA LYS A 317 -7.42 8.91 15.71
C LYS A 317 -7.81 10.29 15.21
N VAL A 318 -7.37 10.59 14.00
CA VAL A 318 -7.55 11.89 13.33
C VAL A 318 -7.48 11.71 11.83
N ASN A 319 -8.33 12.40 11.08
CA ASN A 319 -8.38 12.37 9.61
C ASN A 319 -8.55 10.95 9.03
N GLY A 320 -9.25 10.05 9.73
CA GLY A 320 -9.39 8.64 9.32
C GLY A 320 -8.13 7.78 9.47
N TYR A 321 -7.08 8.30 10.10
CA TYR A 321 -5.88 7.57 10.48
C TYR A 321 -5.91 7.21 11.96
N THR A 322 -5.33 6.05 12.30
CA THR A 322 -5.01 5.67 13.68
C THR A 322 -3.50 5.76 13.85
N PHE A 323 -3.02 6.63 14.73
CA PHE A 323 -1.61 6.82 15.05
C PHE A 323 -1.25 6.17 16.38
N HIS A 324 -0.07 5.54 16.45
CA HIS A 324 0.48 4.98 17.68
C HIS A 324 1.82 5.62 18.00
N THR A 325 2.10 5.86 19.29
CA THR A 325 3.44 6.25 19.72
C THR A 325 4.44 5.11 19.55
N LEU A 326 5.73 5.45 19.39
CA LEU A 326 6.83 4.47 19.33
C LEU A 326 6.82 3.51 20.53
N ALA A 327 6.56 4.05 21.73
CA ALA A 327 6.46 3.26 22.96
C ALA A 327 5.34 2.22 22.87
N ARG A 328 4.19 2.58 22.31
CA ARG A 328 3.04 1.68 22.12
C ARG A 328 3.29 0.62 21.05
N ALA A 329 3.97 0.97 19.97
CA ALA A 329 4.24 0.05 18.85
C ALA A 329 5.30 -1.03 19.19
N LYS A 330 6.05 -0.87 20.28
CA LYS A 330 7.07 -1.84 20.71
C LYS A 330 6.42 -3.21 20.98
N GLY A 331 6.93 -4.24 20.31
CA GLY A 331 6.40 -5.62 20.41
C GLY A 331 5.08 -5.88 19.69
N LYS A 332 4.50 -4.87 19.01
CA LYS A 332 3.29 -5.05 18.19
C LYS A 332 3.63 -5.53 16.78
N LYS A 333 2.68 -6.24 16.17
CA LYS A 333 2.76 -6.73 14.78
C LYS A 333 2.38 -5.68 13.74
N THR A 334 1.62 -4.67 14.14
CA THR A 334 1.28 -3.50 13.32
C THR A 334 2.17 -2.32 13.67
N ASP A 335 2.34 -1.41 12.71
CA ASP A 335 3.15 -0.21 12.85
C ASP A 335 2.43 1.02 12.28
N ASN A 336 1.91 1.84 13.19
CA ASN A 336 1.16 3.06 12.89
C ASN A 336 1.93 4.31 13.36
N THR A 337 3.25 4.22 13.46
CA THR A 337 4.12 5.27 14.04
C THR A 337 4.58 6.30 13.02
N GLY A 338 4.51 6.01 11.72
CA GLY A 338 5.02 6.90 10.69
C GLY A 338 4.12 8.11 10.45
N VAL A 339 4.73 9.28 10.45
CA VAL A 339 4.09 10.59 10.25
C VAL A 339 4.65 11.23 8.98
N TYR A 340 3.75 11.80 8.19
CA TYR A 340 4.04 12.53 6.97
C TYR A 340 3.38 13.90 6.98
N VAL A 341 4.14 14.90 6.53
CA VAL A 341 3.67 16.27 6.31
C VAL A 341 4.08 16.69 4.92
N LYS A 342 3.10 17.10 4.11
CA LYS A 342 3.36 17.68 2.81
C LYS A 342 3.96 19.07 2.98
N GLY A 343 5.07 19.35 2.32
CA GLY A 343 5.68 20.68 2.38
C GLY A 343 5.03 21.68 1.42
N ASP A 344 5.25 22.97 1.69
CA ASP A 344 4.57 24.08 1.03
C ASP A 344 4.88 24.22 -0.47
N ALA A 345 6.03 23.72 -0.94
CA ALA A 345 6.43 23.85 -2.35
C ALA A 345 5.59 22.97 -3.30
N GLY A 346 4.76 22.04 -2.78
CA GLY A 346 3.84 21.21 -3.56
C GLY A 346 4.48 20.17 -4.49
N ASN A 347 5.78 20.27 -4.75
CA ASN A 347 6.59 19.40 -5.60
C ASN A 347 7.19 18.19 -4.87
N GLY A 348 6.88 18.05 -3.57
CA GLY A 348 7.40 16.98 -2.71
C GLY A 348 8.85 17.17 -2.27
N GLU A 349 9.55 18.24 -2.67
CA GLU A 349 10.95 18.49 -2.27
C GLU A 349 11.09 18.93 -0.83
N SER A 350 10.03 19.52 -0.28
CA SER A 350 9.93 20.01 1.10
C SER A 350 9.14 19.07 2.02
N ASP A 351 8.92 17.81 1.61
CA ASP A 351 8.12 16.86 2.37
C ASP A 351 8.86 16.35 3.62
N TRP A 352 8.13 16.26 4.74
CA TRP A 352 8.67 15.83 6.03
C TRP A 352 8.17 14.45 6.40
N PHE A 353 9.09 13.61 6.85
CA PHE A 353 8.83 12.25 7.29
C PHE A 353 9.43 12.03 8.67
N GLY A 354 8.69 11.40 9.57
CA GLY A 354 9.16 11.18 10.93
C GLY A 354 8.45 10.02 11.62
N LEU A 355 8.92 9.73 12.83
CA LEU A 355 8.33 8.74 13.72
C LEU A 355 7.64 9.43 14.89
N LEU A 356 6.44 8.98 15.24
CA LEU A 356 5.64 9.55 16.33
C LEU A 356 6.17 9.13 17.70
N GLU A 357 6.80 10.06 18.41
CA GLU A 357 7.36 9.84 19.74
C GLU A 357 6.29 9.94 20.81
N ASP A 358 5.53 11.03 20.82
CA ASP A 358 4.48 11.29 21.80
C ASP A 358 3.30 12.05 21.19
N ILE A 359 2.14 11.98 21.85
CA ILE A 359 0.90 12.66 21.46
C ILE A 359 0.44 13.46 22.67
N LEU A 360 0.51 14.78 22.57
CA LEU A 360 0.31 15.69 23.69
C LEU A 360 -0.90 16.57 23.43
N GLU A 361 -1.89 16.49 24.31
CA GLU A 361 -2.96 17.49 24.42
C GLU A 361 -2.51 18.59 25.38
N ILE A 362 -2.37 19.78 24.85
CA ILE A 362 -1.94 20.98 25.57
C ILE A 362 -3.18 21.83 25.85
N GLU A 363 -3.37 22.15 27.12
CA GLU A 363 -4.47 22.98 27.62
C GLU A 363 -4.00 24.44 27.75
N TYR A 364 -4.86 25.36 27.33
CA TYR A 364 -4.69 26.79 27.56
C TYR A 364 -5.69 27.26 28.62
N THR A 365 -5.36 28.35 29.30
CA THR A 365 -6.22 28.97 30.30
C THR A 365 -7.50 29.52 29.66
N GLY A 366 -8.60 29.56 30.41
CA GLY A 366 -9.90 30.03 29.93
C GLY A 366 -10.92 28.89 29.83
N ASP A 367 -11.53 28.74 28.66
CA ASP A 367 -12.57 27.73 28.38
C ASP A 367 -11.98 26.31 28.32
N ASP A 368 -12.70 25.32 28.85
CA ASP A 368 -12.33 23.89 28.82
C ASP A 368 -12.12 23.34 27.40
N SER A 369 -12.64 24.04 26.39
CA SER A 369 -12.46 23.75 24.97
C SER A 369 -11.13 24.25 24.37
N ASN A 370 -10.34 25.06 25.09
CA ASN A 370 -9.07 25.61 24.60
C ASN A 370 -7.92 24.58 24.68
N ARG A 371 -8.03 23.51 23.90
CA ARG A 371 -7.07 22.41 23.86
C ARG A 371 -6.54 22.20 22.45
N VAL A 372 -5.25 21.88 22.34
CA VAL A 372 -4.61 21.56 21.06
C VAL A 372 -3.86 20.25 21.20
N VAL A 373 -4.08 19.33 20.26
CA VAL A 373 -3.30 18.10 20.20
C VAL A 373 -2.13 18.27 19.23
N LEU A 374 -0.93 18.12 19.77
CA LEU A 374 0.32 18.10 19.03
C LEU A 374 0.91 16.68 19.02
N PHE A 375 1.47 16.31 17.87
CA PHE A 375 2.33 15.16 17.74
C PHE A 375 3.78 15.62 17.91
N LYS A 376 4.50 14.97 18.82
CA LYS A 376 5.95 15.09 18.96
C LYS A 376 6.60 14.04 18.08
N CYS A 377 7.39 14.45 17.11
CA CYS A 377 7.95 13.58 16.08
C CYS A 377 9.48 13.61 16.06
N GLN A 378 10.06 12.45 15.78
CA GLN A 378 11.47 12.32 15.41
C GLN A 378 11.59 12.43 13.89
N TRP A 379 11.88 13.64 13.41
CA TRP A 379 12.00 13.90 11.97
C TRP A 379 13.29 13.32 11.38
N TYR A 380 13.16 12.66 10.23
CA TYR A 380 14.30 12.35 9.37
C TYR A 380 14.86 13.64 8.77
N ASP A 381 16.12 13.60 8.35
CA ASP A 381 16.76 14.74 7.68
C ASP A 381 16.06 14.98 6.32
N PRO A 382 15.40 16.14 6.11
CA PRO A 382 14.68 16.41 4.87
C PRO A 382 15.64 16.76 3.71
N SER A 383 16.92 17.03 3.98
CA SER A 383 17.87 17.49 2.95
C SER A 383 18.08 16.45 1.84
N ARG A 384 18.12 16.93 0.59
CA ARG A 384 18.36 16.10 -0.59
C ARG A 384 19.80 16.26 -1.09
N PRO A 385 20.44 15.20 -1.60
CA PRO A 385 19.97 13.80 -1.66
C PRO A 385 20.33 12.99 -0.40
N ASN A 386 20.78 13.67 0.66
CA ASN A 386 21.54 13.06 1.75
C ASN A 386 20.68 12.42 2.84
N GLY A 387 19.53 13.02 3.14
CA GLY A 387 18.55 12.58 4.13
C GLY A 387 17.26 12.06 3.49
N THR A 388 16.78 12.71 2.42
CA THR A 388 15.72 12.20 1.55
C THR A 388 16.18 12.09 0.10
N ARG A 389 15.57 11.19 -0.67
CA ARG A 389 15.73 11.15 -2.13
C ARG A 389 14.49 10.59 -2.80
N ILE A 390 14.30 10.97 -4.06
CA ILE A 390 13.24 10.45 -4.92
C ILE A 390 13.90 9.85 -6.16
N HIS A 391 13.52 8.63 -6.51
CA HIS A 391 13.97 8.02 -7.76
C HIS A 391 13.43 8.80 -8.95
N ASN A 392 14.30 9.23 -9.87
CA ASN A 392 13.94 10.11 -10.98
C ASN A 392 12.80 9.56 -11.85
N ASP A 393 12.90 8.29 -12.24
CA ASP A 393 11.95 7.66 -13.17
C ASP A 393 10.67 7.16 -12.46
N TYR A 394 10.84 6.43 -11.35
CA TYR A 394 9.73 5.71 -10.69
C TYR A 394 9.13 6.43 -9.48
N LYS A 395 9.62 7.64 -9.16
CA LYS A 395 9.15 8.47 -8.04
C LYS A 395 9.10 7.75 -6.67
N ILE A 396 9.93 6.72 -6.50
CA ILE A 396 10.08 6.00 -5.22
C ILE A 396 10.78 6.95 -4.25
N THR A 397 10.09 7.31 -3.18
CA THR A 397 10.63 8.18 -2.12
C THR A 397 11.33 7.32 -1.08
N GLU A 398 12.56 7.70 -0.72
CA GLU A 398 13.38 7.00 0.28
C GLU A 398 13.87 7.99 1.35
N VAL A 399 13.87 7.55 2.60
CA VAL A 399 14.44 8.28 3.75
C VAL A 399 15.67 7.55 4.27
N ASN A 400 16.70 8.29 4.63
CA ASN A 400 17.88 7.76 5.29
C ASN A 400 17.60 7.65 6.79
N HIS A 401 17.37 6.43 7.27
CA HIS A 401 16.96 6.21 8.64
C HIS A 401 18.10 6.39 9.66
N SER A 402 19.34 6.65 9.22
CA SER A 402 20.47 7.00 10.09
C SER A 402 20.62 8.51 10.32
N LYS A 403 19.95 9.35 9.52
CA LYS A 403 20.01 10.81 9.66
C LYS A 403 18.74 11.37 10.29
N ARG A 404 18.89 12.39 11.12
CA ARG A 404 17.78 13.10 11.78
C ARG A 404 17.90 14.59 11.51
N TYR A 405 16.77 15.27 11.52
CA TYR A 405 16.73 16.73 11.48
C TYR A 405 17.45 17.30 12.71
N ARG A 406 18.29 18.32 12.50
CA ARG A 406 19.21 18.82 13.53
C ARG A 406 18.61 19.90 14.42
N HIS A 407 17.65 20.66 13.90
CA HIS A 407 17.04 21.74 14.67
C HIS A 407 15.90 21.20 15.52
N TYR A 408 15.67 21.86 16.66
CA TYR A 408 14.63 21.46 17.59
C TYR A 408 13.27 22.02 17.14
N ASP A 409 12.60 21.27 16.28
CA ASP A 409 11.23 21.54 15.86
C ASP A 409 10.45 20.22 15.74
N PRO A 410 10.09 19.59 16.88
CA PRO A 410 9.53 18.25 16.87
C PRO A 410 8.01 18.25 16.70
N PHE A 411 7.34 19.40 16.78
CA PHE A 411 5.89 19.44 16.91
C PHE A 411 5.16 19.62 15.59
N ILE A 412 4.06 18.89 15.44
CA ILE A 412 3.06 19.13 14.41
C ILE A 412 1.67 19.06 15.01
N VAL A 413 0.77 19.93 14.55
CA VAL A 413 -0.65 19.85 14.89
C VAL A 413 -1.24 18.57 14.28
N ALA A 414 -1.86 17.73 15.10
CA ALA A 414 -2.28 16.37 14.72
C ALA A 414 -3.11 16.32 13.42
N GLN A 415 -3.94 17.34 13.15
CA GLN A 415 -4.79 17.39 11.96
C GLN A 415 -4.05 17.71 10.65
N LYS A 416 -2.80 18.18 10.73
CA LYS A 416 -1.94 18.31 9.54
C LYS A 416 -1.18 17.01 9.22
N ALA A 417 -1.14 16.07 10.16
CA ALA A 417 -0.42 14.81 10.00
C ALA A 417 -1.20 13.85 9.08
N LYS A 418 -0.47 13.26 8.14
CA LYS A 418 -0.86 12.05 7.41
C LYS A 418 -0.01 10.88 7.89
N GLN A 419 -0.43 9.66 7.57
CA GLN A 419 0.29 8.46 7.96
C GLN A 419 1.09 7.86 6.79
N VAL A 420 2.28 7.37 7.13
CA VAL A 420 3.18 6.61 6.24
C VAL A 420 3.67 5.38 6.98
N TYR A 421 4.18 4.40 6.24
CA TYR A 421 5.06 3.38 6.81
C TYR A 421 6.39 3.33 6.07
N PHE A 422 7.42 2.89 6.79
CA PHE A 422 8.79 2.81 6.29
C PHE A 422 9.13 1.36 5.98
N LEU A 423 9.44 1.10 4.72
CA LEU A 423 9.75 -0.22 4.20
C LEU A 423 11.28 -0.36 4.02
N PRO A 424 11.97 -1.17 4.83
CA PRO A 424 13.39 -1.43 4.62
C PRO A 424 13.61 -2.22 3.34
N TYR A 425 14.84 -2.27 2.84
CA TYR A 425 15.23 -3.20 1.77
C TYR A 425 15.61 -4.58 2.33
N PRO A 426 15.46 -5.66 1.54
CA PRO A 426 15.95 -6.99 1.94
C PRO A 426 17.48 -7.03 2.11
N GLY A 427 17.94 -7.80 3.10
CA GLY A 427 19.36 -8.06 3.33
C GLY A 427 20.14 -6.79 3.68
N ASN A 428 21.33 -6.64 3.10
CA ASN A 428 22.17 -5.46 3.26
C ASN A 428 22.03 -4.46 2.11
N CYS A 429 21.14 -4.71 1.15
CA CYS A 429 20.88 -3.79 0.05
C CYS A 429 20.44 -2.43 0.62
N LYS A 430 21.15 -1.36 0.29
CA LYS A 430 20.79 0.01 0.71
C LYS A 430 20.43 0.10 2.21
N SER A 431 21.18 -0.58 3.08
CA SER A 431 20.85 -0.79 4.51
C SER A 431 20.61 0.47 5.35
N LEU A 432 20.93 1.67 4.86
CA LEU A 432 20.64 2.95 5.53
C LEU A 432 19.32 3.61 5.06
N TRP A 433 18.67 3.06 4.04
CA TRP A 433 17.53 3.66 3.37
C TRP A 433 16.27 2.82 3.55
N ASN A 434 15.17 3.50 3.85
CA ASN A 434 13.84 2.91 3.84
C ASN A 434 13.01 3.59 2.77
N VAL A 435 12.24 2.81 2.01
CA VAL A 435 11.21 3.31 1.11
C VAL A 435 10.05 3.85 1.95
N VAL A 436 9.56 5.03 1.59
CA VAL A 436 8.38 5.62 2.22
C VAL A 436 7.15 5.23 1.41
N VAL A 437 6.13 4.70 2.09
CA VAL A 437 4.83 4.39 1.46
C VAL A 437 3.72 5.13 2.19
N ASN A 438 2.98 5.94 1.44
CA ASN A 438 1.81 6.67 1.92
C ASN A 438 0.65 5.72 2.21
N THR A 439 0.00 5.92 3.35
CA THR A 439 -1.19 5.18 3.72
C THR A 439 -2.42 6.02 3.44
N LYS A 440 -3.51 5.33 3.12
CA LYS A 440 -4.81 5.96 2.97
C LYS A 440 -5.54 6.10 4.29
N PRO A 441 -6.27 7.20 4.50
CA PRO A 441 -7.21 7.28 5.60
C PRO A 441 -8.35 6.28 5.34
N ARG A 442 -8.87 5.66 6.41
CA ARG A 442 -10.04 4.75 6.32
C ARG A 442 -11.26 5.41 6.93
N GLY A 443 -12.43 5.12 6.36
CA GLY A 443 -13.72 5.62 6.85
C GLY A 443 -14.09 7.03 6.37
N ARG A 444 -13.40 7.55 5.34
CA ARG A 444 -13.77 8.80 4.68
C ARG A 444 -13.73 8.60 3.17
N ILE A 445 -14.89 8.69 2.52
CA ILE A 445 -14.96 8.86 1.07
C ILE A 445 -14.77 10.37 0.84
N GLU A 446 -13.71 10.77 0.13
CA GLU A 446 -13.63 12.13 -0.40
C GLU A 446 -14.58 12.24 -1.60
N THR A 447 -15.88 12.33 -1.34
CA THR A 447 -16.89 12.63 -2.36
C THR A 447 -17.09 14.13 -2.44
N ASN A 448 -16.62 14.73 -3.54
CA ASN A 448 -17.21 15.98 -4.01
C ASN A 448 -18.61 15.63 -4.56
N HIS A 449 -19.62 15.87 -3.73
CA HIS A 449 -21.07 15.86 -3.99
C HIS A 449 -21.84 14.53 -3.94
N VAL A 450 -23.04 14.70 -3.37
CA VAL A 450 -24.20 13.82 -3.20
C VAL A 450 -24.15 12.83 -2.03
N HIS A 451 -24.89 13.19 -0.98
CA HIS A 451 -25.36 12.30 0.06
C HIS A 451 -26.28 11.23 -0.54
N VAL A 452 -25.89 9.96 -0.40
CA VAL A 452 -26.82 8.85 -0.35
C VAL A 452 -26.51 8.12 0.95
N ASP A 453 -27.48 8.11 1.86
CA ASP A 453 -27.44 7.33 3.09
C ASP A 453 -27.59 5.85 2.68
N GLU A 454 -26.46 5.15 2.47
CA GLU A 454 -26.42 3.70 2.40
C GLU A 454 -25.86 3.15 3.71
N ASP A 455 -26.58 2.19 4.29
CA ASP A 455 -26.21 1.48 5.51
C ASP A 455 -24.77 0.95 5.42
N GLU A 456 -23.85 1.54 6.20
CA GLU A 456 -22.46 1.11 6.30
C GLU A 456 -22.38 -0.25 7.02
N ASP A 457 -22.56 -1.35 6.29
CA ASP A 457 -21.95 -2.62 6.67
C ASP A 457 -20.42 -2.42 6.62
N GLU A 458 -19.71 -2.84 7.68
CA GLU A 458 -18.23 -2.83 7.85
C GLU A 458 -17.51 -3.50 6.66
N ASN A 459 -17.47 -2.83 5.51
CA ASN A 459 -16.64 -3.18 4.38
C ASN A 459 -15.33 -2.40 4.56
N ASP A 460 -14.33 -3.08 5.14
CA ASP A 460 -12.93 -2.62 5.07
C ASP A 460 -12.62 -2.35 3.58
N VAL A 461 -12.66 -1.07 3.19
CA VAL A 461 -12.36 -0.62 1.83
C VAL A 461 -10.96 -1.15 1.49
N ALA A 462 -10.86 -1.83 0.35
CA ALA A 462 -9.60 -2.43 -0.04
C ALA A 462 -8.54 -1.34 -0.27
N TYR A 463 -7.27 -1.61 0.05
CA TYR A 463 -6.22 -0.61 -0.07
C TYR A 463 -6.08 -0.14 -1.52
N GLN A 464 -5.88 1.16 -1.68
CA GLN A 464 -5.69 1.86 -2.95
C GLN A 464 -4.66 2.98 -2.74
N VAL A 465 -4.22 3.69 -3.80
CA VAL A 465 -3.33 4.87 -3.70
C VAL A 465 -4.09 6.17 -4.02
N ASP A 466 -3.85 7.29 -3.29
CA ASP A 466 -4.76 8.47 -3.31
C ASP A 466 -4.86 9.10 -4.70
N GLU A 467 -3.71 9.35 -5.31
CA GLU A 467 -3.59 9.90 -6.65
C GLU A 467 -2.25 9.45 -7.22
N SER A 468 -2.22 9.16 -8.51
CA SER A 468 -1.03 8.76 -9.23
C SER A 468 -1.04 9.37 -10.62
N ASN A 469 0.11 9.91 -11.05
CA ASN A 469 0.28 10.40 -12.40
C ASN A 469 1.25 9.44 -13.13
N PRO A 470 0.74 8.58 -14.03
CA PRO A 470 1.58 7.68 -14.79
C PRO A 470 2.50 8.49 -15.71
N SER A 471 3.78 8.14 -15.71
CA SER A 471 4.77 8.75 -16.59
C SER A 471 4.87 7.96 -17.89
N ARG A 472 5.06 8.65 -19.02
CA ARG A 472 5.26 7.98 -20.31
C ARG A 472 6.55 7.18 -20.28
N ILE A 473 6.48 5.89 -20.63
CA ILE A 473 7.64 5.02 -20.69
C ILE A 473 8.34 5.25 -22.03
N SER A 474 9.58 5.72 -22.01
CA SER A 474 10.41 5.93 -23.21
C SER A 474 11.18 4.65 -23.57
N ASN A 475 11.18 4.30 -24.86
CA ASN A 475 11.97 3.20 -25.44
C ASN A 475 13.43 3.60 -25.73
N THR A 476 14.05 4.39 -24.86
CA THR A 476 15.43 4.89 -25.07
C THR A 476 16.53 3.92 -24.61
N GLU A 477 16.18 2.72 -24.13
CA GLU A 477 17.22 1.72 -23.86
C GLU A 477 17.77 1.20 -25.20
N PRO A 478 19.10 1.25 -25.43
CA PRO A 478 19.67 0.64 -26.61
C PRO A 478 19.23 -0.81 -26.65
N PRO A 479 18.90 -1.37 -27.83
CA PRO A 479 18.68 -2.81 -27.93
C PRO A 479 19.88 -3.48 -27.25
N ILE A 480 19.61 -4.36 -26.27
CA ILE A 480 20.62 -5.33 -25.79
C ILE A 480 21.30 -5.82 -27.06
N SER A 481 22.61 -5.57 -27.19
CA SER A 481 23.38 -5.80 -28.41
C SER A 481 23.28 -7.28 -28.77
N LEU A 482 22.26 -7.60 -29.55
CA LEU A 482 22.12 -8.84 -30.26
C LEU A 482 23.01 -8.65 -31.47
N LYS A 483 24.29 -8.98 -31.34
CA LYS A 483 25.09 -9.25 -32.53
C LYS A 483 24.44 -10.45 -33.23
N SER A 484 23.59 -10.15 -34.21
CA SER A 484 23.11 -11.14 -35.17
C SER A 484 24.31 -11.63 -35.96
N PRO A 485 24.57 -12.95 -36.03
CA PRO A 485 25.53 -13.49 -36.99
C PRO A 485 24.92 -13.61 -38.40
N PHE A 486 23.66 -13.19 -38.59
CA PHE A 486 22.98 -13.22 -39.87
C PHE A 486 22.72 -11.79 -40.33
N GLY A 487 23.36 -11.42 -41.44
CA GLY A 487 23.08 -10.20 -42.18
C GLY A 487 21.68 -10.22 -42.78
N GLU A 488 21.18 -9.00 -43.00
CA GLU A 488 20.11 -8.55 -43.89
C GLU A 488 18.88 -9.45 -44.10
N ASP A 489 17.74 -8.93 -43.61
CA ASP A 489 16.39 -8.99 -44.17
C ASP A 489 15.97 -10.24 -44.94
N ARG A 490 15.10 -11.04 -44.29
CA ARG A 490 14.05 -11.76 -45.00
C ARG A 490 12.71 -11.60 -44.29
N ILE A 491 11.86 -10.78 -44.90
CA ILE A 491 10.41 -10.84 -44.74
C ILE A 491 9.98 -12.23 -45.21
N VAL A 492 9.26 -12.98 -44.38
CA VAL A 492 8.63 -14.25 -44.78
C VAL A 492 7.14 -13.97 -44.97
N GLU A 493 6.70 -13.99 -46.23
CA GLU A 493 5.28 -14.00 -46.59
C GLU A 493 4.64 -15.32 -46.17
N LEU A 494 3.53 -15.24 -45.43
CA LEU A 494 2.68 -16.38 -45.09
C LEU A 494 1.80 -16.74 -46.29
N SER A 495 2.12 -17.85 -46.95
CA SER A 495 1.24 -18.46 -47.96
C SER A 495 0.18 -19.34 -47.26
N ILE A 496 -1.09 -18.98 -47.42
CA ILE A 496 -2.23 -19.77 -46.93
C ILE A 496 -2.39 -20.99 -47.84
N GLY A 497 -2.08 -22.18 -47.31
CA GLY A 497 -2.37 -23.47 -47.93
C GLY A 497 -3.54 -24.15 -47.23
N SER A 498 -4.72 -24.09 -47.85
CA SER A 498 -5.90 -24.87 -47.46
C SER A 498 -5.68 -26.36 -47.69
N SER A 499 -5.79 -27.18 -46.64
CA SER A 499 -6.10 -28.60 -46.79
C SER A 499 -7.21 -28.99 -45.81
N SER A 500 -8.32 -29.41 -46.41
CA SER A 500 -9.49 -29.99 -45.77
C SER A 500 -9.22 -31.43 -45.35
N GLY A 501 -9.46 -31.74 -44.09
CA GLY A 501 -9.46 -33.10 -43.57
C GLY A 501 -10.30 -33.15 -42.30
N ALA A 502 -11.60 -33.43 -42.47
CA ALA A 502 -12.54 -33.57 -41.37
C ALA A 502 -12.19 -34.80 -40.53
N ASN A 503 -12.05 -34.61 -39.21
CA ASN A 503 -12.37 -35.63 -38.23
C ASN A 503 -13.26 -35.00 -37.16
N LYS A 504 -14.43 -35.62 -37.00
CA LYS A 504 -15.48 -35.26 -36.05
C LYS A 504 -15.14 -35.80 -34.66
N ASN A 505 -15.57 -35.03 -33.66
CA ASN A 505 -15.84 -35.38 -32.26
C ASN A 505 -14.64 -35.48 -31.31
N GLU A 506 -14.44 -34.42 -30.52
CA GLU A 506 -14.42 -34.46 -29.04
C GLU A 506 -14.44 -32.99 -28.55
N TYR A 507 -15.64 -32.48 -28.30
CA TYR A 507 -15.86 -31.28 -27.49
C TYR A 507 -16.45 -31.81 -26.19
N ASP A 508 -15.61 -31.96 -25.18
CA ASP A 508 -15.96 -32.00 -23.76
C ASP A 508 -14.63 -31.98 -22.99
N ASP A 509 -14.16 -30.78 -22.67
CA ASP A 509 -13.18 -30.52 -21.60
C ASP A 509 -13.37 -29.06 -21.18
N VAL A 510 -14.53 -28.82 -20.57
CA VAL A 510 -14.68 -27.75 -19.58
C VAL A 510 -13.77 -28.17 -18.44
N ALA A 511 -12.59 -27.57 -18.34
CA ALA A 511 -11.69 -27.82 -17.22
C ALA A 511 -12.43 -27.45 -15.93
N ASP A 512 -12.87 -28.49 -15.23
CA ASP A 512 -13.30 -28.48 -13.86
C ASP A 512 -12.29 -27.65 -13.05
N PHE A 513 -12.81 -26.64 -12.37
CA PHE A 513 -12.14 -26.06 -11.22
C PHE A 513 -12.11 -27.16 -10.15
N ASP A 514 -11.07 -27.99 -10.18
CA ASP A 514 -10.81 -28.98 -9.15
C ASP A 514 -10.67 -28.26 -7.81
N ASP A 515 -11.73 -28.41 -7.02
CA ASP A 515 -11.96 -27.95 -5.66
C ASP A 515 -11.22 -28.87 -4.66
N ASP A 516 -9.99 -29.29 -4.98
CA ASP A 516 -9.13 -30.07 -4.08
C ASP A 516 -8.20 -29.13 -3.30
N ILE A 517 -8.81 -28.33 -2.43
CA ILE A 517 -8.15 -27.83 -1.22
C ILE A 517 -8.35 -28.91 -0.15
N ASP A 518 -7.47 -29.91 -0.17
CA ASP A 518 -7.33 -30.83 0.95
C ASP A 518 -6.83 -30.10 2.21
N PHE A 519 -7.40 -30.54 3.33
CA PHE A 519 -7.51 -29.94 4.67
C PHE A 519 -6.21 -29.49 5.36
#